data_AF-A0AAU2REV3-F1
#
_entry.id   AF-A0AAU2REV3-F1
#
_cell.length_a   1.000
_cell.length_b   1.000
_cell.length_c   1.000
_cell.angle_alpha   90.00
_cell.angle_beta   90.00
_cell.angle_gamma   90.00
#
_symmetry.space_group_name_H-M   'P 1'
#
loop_
_entity.id
_entity.type
_entity.pdbx_description
1 polymer ?
#
loop_
_entity_poly.entity_id
_entity_poly.type
_entity_poly.pdbx_seq_one_letter_code
_entity_poly.pdbx_strand_id
1 'polypeptide(L)'
;MTQSSESPLILNESETLFRQVHPTQFPNGQPSSEAFVPSEQDKFLLSTMREMVGPEEAHRRWTEDMEKQSVGTFGISVREINDQGLTAVDDAEATAQPDHASVDFSSVTSKGARKRIGRRLRDAAVSRGCLFQP
;
A
#
# COMPACT_ATOMS: atom_id res chain seq x y z
N MET A 1 -30.64 -8.06 8.84
CA MET A 1 -29.72 -8.83 7.99
C MET A 1 -28.44 -8.03 7.90
N THR A 2 -27.47 -8.33 8.74
CA THR A 2 -26.17 -7.66 8.76
C THR A 2 -25.38 -8.25 7.59
N GLN A 3 -25.30 -7.54 6.47
CA GLN A 3 -24.33 -7.88 5.44
C GLN A 3 -22.97 -7.57 6.05
N SER A 4 -22.21 -8.61 6.39
CA SER A 4 -20.78 -8.47 6.64
C SER A 4 -20.14 -8.06 5.32
N SER A 5 -19.83 -6.77 5.18
CA SER A 5 -19.10 -6.22 4.04
C SER A 5 -17.65 -6.72 4.11
N GLU A 6 -17.39 -7.94 3.66
CA GLU A 6 -16.03 -8.37 3.37
C GLU A 6 -15.61 -7.71 2.05
N SER A 7 -14.60 -6.83 2.12
CA SER A 7 -13.97 -6.23 0.93
C SER A 7 -13.42 -7.33 0.02
N PRO A 8 -13.68 -7.29 -1.30
CA PRO A 8 -13.17 -8.28 -2.24
C PRO A 8 -11.64 -8.45 -2.18
N LEU A 9 -11.14 -9.66 -2.33
CA LEU A 9 -9.70 -9.91 -2.41
C LEU A 9 -9.16 -9.63 -3.81
N ILE A 10 -7.97 -9.05 -3.90
CA ILE A 10 -7.23 -8.88 -5.15
C ILE A 10 -6.36 -10.11 -5.37
N LEU A 11 -6.71 -10.92 -6.38
CA LEU A 11 -6.09 -12.23 -6.62
C LEU A 11 -5.05 -12.25 -7.75
N ASN A 12 -5.00 -11.21 -8.58
CA ASN A 12 -4.06 -11.14 -9.69
C ASN A 12 -2.64 -10.93 -9.15
N GLU A 13 -1.84 -12.00 -9.07
CA GLU A 13 -0.49 -11.97 -8.50
C GLU A 13 0.47 -11.00 -9.19
N SER A 14 0.27 -10.69 -10.48
CA SER A 14 1.09 -9.72 -11.20
C SER A 14 0.66 -8.28 -10.96
N GLU A 15 -0.52 -8.05 -10.39
CA GLU A 15 -1.03 -6.71 -10.14
C GLU A 15 -0.10 -5.97 -9.17
N THR A 16 0.31 -4.76 -9.56
CA THR A 16 1.17 -3.91 -8.72
C THR A 16 0.36 -2.85 -8.01
N LEU A 17 0.28 -2.93 -6.68
CA LEU A 17 -0.36 -1.92 -5.85
C LEU A 17 0.58 -0.75 -5.60
N PHE A 18 0.05 0.45 -5.76
CA PHE A 18 0.78 1.71 -5.68
C PHE A 18 0.72 2.30 -4.28
N ARG A 19 1.90 2.49 -3.69
CA ARG A 19 2.11 3.10 -2.38
C ARG A 19 2.71 4.50 -2.55
N GLN A 20 2.00 5.49 -2.02
CA GLN A 20 2.48 6.86 -1.91
C GLN A 20 3.37 6.99 -0.67
N VAL A 21 4.61 7.46 -0.86
CA VAL A 21 5.60 7.53 0.22
C VAL A 21 5.68 8.97 0.74
N HIS A 22 5.37 9.16 2.02
CA HIS A 22 5.43 10.47 2.66
C HIS A 22 6.90 10.96 2.81
N PRO A 23 7.21 12.26 2.69
CA PRO A 23 8.58 12.78 2.84
C PRO A 23 9.30 12.36 4.12
N THR A 24 8.60 12.30 5.25
CA THR A 24 9.18 11.84 6.53
C THR A 24 9.57 10.36 6.53
N GLN A 25 9.03 9.57 5.59
CA GLN A 25 9.31 8.16 5.42
C GLN A 25 10.30 7.91 4.27
N PHE A 26 10.99 8.94 3.78
CA PHE A 26 11.96 8.84 2.68
C PHE A 26 13.37 9.34 3.08
N PRO A 27 13.97 8.82 4.17
CA PRO A 27 15.30 9.24 4.58
C PRO A 27 16.36 8.80 3.56
N ASN A 28 17.34 9.67 3.31
CA ASN A 28 18.52 9.36 2.47
C ASN A 28 18.18 8.90 1.04
N GLY A 29 17.07 9.41 0.47
CA GLY A 29 16.70 9.12 -0.92
C GLY A 29 16.06 7.75 -1.15
N GLN A 30 15.62 7.06 -0.09
CA GLN A 30 14.91 5.78 -0.21
C GLN A 30 13.77 5.66 0.80
N PRO A 31 12.72 4.88 0.53
CA PRO A 31 11.67 4.61 1.49
C PRO A 31 12.20 3.89 2.74
N SER A 32 11.79 4.35 3.91
CA SER A 32 11.98 3.63 5.16
C SER A 32 11.03 2.43 5.22
N SER A 33 11.29 1.47 6.11
CA SER A 33 10.34 0.37 6.33
C SER A 33 8.98 0.87 6.84
N GLU A 34 8.93 2.03 7.49
CA GLU A 34 7.70 2.59 8.04
C GLU A 34 6.73 3.05 6.94
N ALA A 35 7.21 3.35 5.73
CA ALA A 35 6.34 3.57 4.57
C ALA A 35 5.51 2.34 4.18
N PHE A 36 5.88 1.15 4.66
CA PHE A 36 5.27 -0.14 4.35
C PHE A 36 4.77 -0.89 5.60
N VAL A 37 4.54 -0.18 6.70
CA VAL A 37 3.97 -0.73 7.94
C VAL A 37 2.80 0.16 8.36
N PRO A 38 1.56 -0.35 8.38
CA PRO A 38 0.42 0.43 8.84
C PRO A 38 0.47 0.62 10.36
N SER A 39 -0.12 1.72 10.82
CA SER A 39 -0.27 2.02 12.25
C SER A 39 -1.52 1.35 12.85
N GLU A 40 -1.67 1.46 14.17
CA GLU A 40 -2.91 1.04 14.85
C GLU A 40 -4.11 1.92 14.45
N GLN A 41 -3.88 3.21 14.15
CA GLN A 41 -4.93 4.13 13.68
C GLN A 41 -5.46 3.72 12.31
N ASP A 42 -4.58 3.15 11.47
CA ASP A 42 -4.92 2.60 10.16
C ASP A 42 -5.62 1.22 10.27
N LYS A 43 -5.92 0.75 11.49
CA LYS A 43 -6.50 -0.58 11.76
C LYS A 43 -5.68 -1.71 11.13
N PHE A 44 -4.37 -1.51 11.01
CA PHE A 44 -3.45 -2.42 10.33
C PHE A 44 -3.72 -2.63 8.82
N LEU A 45 -4.38 -1.67 8.17
CA LEU A 45 -4.57 -1.66 6.71
C LEU A 45 -3.58 -0.67 6.08
N LEU A 46 -2.65 -1.17 5.27
CA LEU A 46 -1.71 -0.31 4.55
C LEU A 46 -2.37 0.19 3.26
N SER A 47 -2.72 1.47 3.23
CA SER A 47 -3.35 2.12 2.07
C SER A 47 -2.45 2.13 0.83
N THR A 48 -3.03 1.72 -0.28
CA THR A 48 -2.47 1.66 -1.63
C THR A 48 -3.53 2.04 -2.67
N MET A 49 -3.13 2.16 -3.93
CA MET A 49 -4.03 2.30 -5.08
C MET A 49 -3.82 1.15 -6.06
N ARG A 50 -4.87 0.75 -6.78
CA ARG A 50 -4.82 -0.33 -7.77
C ARG A 50 -4.08 0.07 -9.03
N GLU A 51 -3.55 -0.92 -9.75
CA GLU A 51 -2.66 -0.68 -10.90
C GLU A 51 -3.34 0.06 -12.06
N MET A 52 -4.66 -0.10 -12.19
CA MET A 52 -5.47 0.47 -13.28
C MET A 52 -5.45 2.00 -13.34
N VAL A 53 -5.05 2.68 -12.25
CA VAL A 53 -4.92 4.14 -12.21
C VAL A 53 -3.67 4.62 -12.96
N GLY A 54 -2.61 3.81 -12.97
CA GLY A 54 -1.27 4.25 -13.36
C GLY A 54 -0.54 5.04 -12.25
N PRO A 55 0.81 4.98 -12.19
CA PRO A 55 1.56 5.53 -11.06
C PRO A 55 1.56 7.07 -11.00
N GLU A 56 1.60 7.76 -12.14
CA GLU A 56 1.51 9.23 -12.20
C GLU A 56 0.16 9.75 -11.71
N GLU A 57 -0.93 9.19 -12.20
CA GLU A 57 -2.27 9.57 -11.77
C GLU A 57 -2.53 9.18 -10.32
N ALA A 58 -1.96 8.07 -9.84
CA ALA A 58 -2.02 7.71 -8.42
C ALA A 58 -1.31 8.74 -7.53
N HIS A 59 -0.18 9.30 -7.98
CA HIS A 59 0.49 10.40 -7.30
C HIS A 59 -0.38 11.67 -7.34
N ARG A 60 -0.85 12.07 -8.52
CA ARG A 60 -1.69 13.27 -8.72
C ARG A 60 -2.92 13.24 -7.82
N ARG A 61 -3.70 12.15 -7.82
CA ARG A 61 -4.89 12.00 -6.95
C ARG A 61 -4.54 12.14 -5.47
N TRP A 62 -3.43 11.54 -5.05
CA TRP A 62 -3.00 11.62 -3.66
C TRP A 62 -2.57 13.04 -3.25
N THR A 63 -1.87 13.76 -4.13
CA THR A 63 -1.33 15.08 -3.78
C THR A 63 -2.28 16.22 -4.06
N GLU A 64 -3.05 16.15 -5.14
CA GLU A 64 -3.95 17.22 -5.58
C GLU A 64 -5.36 16.99 -5.06
N ASP A 65 -5.94 15.81 -5.28
CA ASP A 65 -7.35 15.57 -4.93
C ASP A 65 -7.55 15.30 -3.43
N MET A 66 -6.57 14.66 -2.79
CA MET A 66 -6.58 14.37 -1.34
C MET A 66 -5.75 15.36 -0.50
N GLU A 67 -5.05 16.30 -1.13
CA GLU A 67 -4.21 17.32 -0.47
C GLU A 67 -3.13 16.73 0.48
N LYS A 68 -2.59 15.54 0.16
CA LYS A 68 -1.55 14.86 0.97
C LYS A 68 -0.16 15.05 0.37
N GLN A 69 0.86 14.72 1.15
CA GLN A 69 2.26 14.77 0.68
C GLN A 69 2.72 13.39 0.19
N SER A 70 3.46 13.37 -0.92
CA SER A 70 4.16 12.19 -1.45
C SER A 70 5.42 12.60 -2.20
N VAL A 71 6.53 11.90 -1.95
CA VAL A 71 7.78 12.05 -2.73
C VAL A 71 7.74 11.31 -4.07
N GLY A 72 6.75 10.44 -4.24
CA GLY A 72 6.63 9.58 -5.42
C GLY A 72 5.82 8.32 -5.14
N THR A 73 5.52 7.60 -6.21
CA THR A 73 4.80 6.34 -6.19
C THR A 73 5.75 5.16 -6.25
N PHE A 74 5.59 4.23 -5.30
CA PHE A 74 6.32 2.96 -5.25
C PHE A 74 5.35 1.80 -5.43
N GLY A 75 5.83 0.67 -5.93
CA GLY A 75 4.99 -0.49 -6.23
C GLY A 75 5.35 -1.72 -5.42
N ILE A 76 4.34 -2.45 -4.95
CA ILE A 76 4.46 -3.83 -4.45
C ILE A 76 3.43 -4.71 -5.15
N SER A 77 3.84 -5.88 -5.62
CA SER A 77 2.94 -6.81 -6.29
C SER A 77 2.10 -7.62 -5.31
N VAL A 78 0.92 -8.07 -5.75
CA VAL A 78 0.08 -9.01 -4.99
C VAL A 78 0.84 -10.29 -4.65
N ARG A 79 1.71 -10.79 -5.54
CA ARG A 79 2.63 -11.90 -5.22
C ARG A 79 3.52 -11.61 -4.02
N GLU A 80 4.20 -10.46 -4.02
CA GLU A 80 5.10 -10.07 -2.92
C GLU A 80 4.36 -9.92 -1.58
N ILE A 81 3.09 -9.48 -1.64
CA ILE A 81 2.19 -9.39 -0.48
C ILE A 81 1.86 -10.81 0.03
N ASN A 82 1.42 -11.70 -0.87
CA ASN A 82 1.06 -13.08 -0.55
C ASN A 82 2.26 -13.88 -0.01
N ASP A 83 3.46 -13.66 -0.53
CA ASP A 83 4.70 -14.28 -0.05
C ASP A 83 5.03 -13.91 1.41
N GLN A 84 4.44 -12.84 1.95
CA GLN A 84 4.55 -12.46 3.36
C GLN A 84 3.41 -13.00 4.23
N GLY A 85 2.48 -13.77 3.65
CA GLY A 85 1.28 -14.26 4.34
C GLY A 85 0.25 -13.16 4.62
N LEU A 86 0.29 -12.06 3.84
CA LEU A 86 -0.70 -10.99 3.89
C LEU A 86 -1.69 -11.12 2.74
N THR A 87 -2.74 -10.30 2.76
CA THR A 87 -3.76 -10.26 1.71
C THR A 87 -3.92 -8.85 1.18
N ALA A 88 -4.10 -8.72 -0.14
CA ALA A 88 -4.54 -7.49 -0.78
C ALA A 88 -6.07 -7.45 -0.87
N VAL A 89 -6.68 -6.35 -0.44
CA VAL A 89 -8.13 -6.14 -0.47
C VAL A 89 -8.48 -4.94 -1.32
N ASP A 90 -9.51 -5.08 -2.15
CA ASP A 90 -10.18 -4.00 -2.85
C ASP A 90 -11.26 -3.43 -1.92
N ASP A 91 -10.96 -2.31 -1.29
CA ASP A 91 -11.84 -1.60 -0.36
C ASP A 91 -12.35 -0.28 -0.96
N ALA A 92 -12.40 -0.19 -2.30
CA ALA A 92 -12.84 0.99 -3.03
C ALA A 92 -14.27 1.44 -2.63
N GLU A 93 -15.20 0.49 -2.54
CA GLU A 93 -16.58 0.77 -2.11
C GLU A 93 -16.64 1.24 -0.65
N ALA A 94 -15.90 0.58 0.23
CA ALA A 94 -15.90 0.88 1.67
C ALA A 94 -15.27 2.25 1.99
N THR A 95 -14.34 2.70 1.14
CA THR A 95 -13.61 3.96 1.29
C THR A 95 -14.15 5.08 0.41
N ALA A 96 -15.13 4.80 -0.45
CA ALA A 96 -15.64 5.70 -1.49
C ALA A 96 -14.54 6.28 -2.40
N GLN A 97 -13.49 5.50 -2.66
CA GLN A 97 -12.35 5.84 -3.51
C GLN A 97 -12.21 4.75 -4.58
N PRO A 98 -12.59 4.98 -5.85
CA PRO A 98 -12.81 3.94 -6.87
C PRO A 98 -11.64 3.01 -7.20
N ASP A 99 -10.45 3.30 -6.67
CA ASP A 99 -9.19 2.62 -6.97
C ASP A 99 -8.35 2.40 -5.71
N HIS A 100 -8.94 2.63 -4.54
CA HIS A 100 -8.29 2.35 -3.27
C HIS A 100 -8.23 0.83 -3.03
N ALA A 101 -7.08 0.40 -2.54
CA ALA A 101 -6.85 -0.94 -2.07
C ALA A 101 -6.04 -0.90 -0.78
N SER A 102 -6.15 -1.93 0.04
CA SER A 102 -5.36 -2.07 1.26
C SER A 102 -4.57 -3.37 1.28
N VAL A 103 -3.38 -3.34 1.87
CA VAL A 103 -2.70 -4.56 2.30
C VAL A 103 -3.04 -4.82 3.76
N ASP A 104 -3.64 -5.97 4.04
CA ASP A 104 -4.14 -6.32 5.36
C ASP A 104 -3.07 -6.97 6.25
N PHE A 105 -2.68 -6.28 7.32
CA PHE A 105 -1.76 -6.76 8.36
C PHE A 105 -2.50 -7.21 9.63
N SER A 106 -3.84 -7.21 9.67
CA SER A 106 -4.64 -7.47 10.86
C SER A 106 -4.39 -8.86 11.48
N SER A 107 -4.06 -9.85 10.65
CA SER A 107 -3.69 -11.20 11.08
C SER A 107 -2.31 -11.28 11.75
N VAL A 108 -1.44 -10.28 11.53
CA VAL A 108 -0.08 -10.24 12.08
C VAL A 108 -0.09 -9.56 13.46
N THR A 109 -0.19 -10.36 14.51
CA THR A 109 -0.37 -9.87 15.89
C THR A 109 0.87 -9.20 16.49
N SER A 110 2.08 -9.66 16.13
CA SER A 110 3.33 -9.12 16.67
C SER A 110 3.82 -7.86 15.95
N LYS A 111 4.07 -6.78 16.70
CA LYS A 111 4.69 -5.55 16.18
C LYS A 111 6.04 -5.80 15.50
N GLY A 112 6.84 -6.73 16.04
CA GLY A 112 8.12 -7.11 15.46
C GLY A 112 7.96 -7.86 14.13
N ALA A 113 6.93 -8.71 14.01
CA ALA A 113 6.60 -9.39 12.76
C ALA A 113 6.13 -8.40 11.68
N ARG A 114 5.24 -7.46 12.03
CA ARG A 114 4.79 -6.39 11.11
C ARG A 114 5.96 -5.58 10.57
N LYS A 115 6.89 -5.16 11.44
CA LYS A 115 8.11 -4.45 11.01
C LYS A 115 9.00 -5.27 10.07
N ARG A 116 9.14 -6.58 10.33
CA ARG A 116 9.93 -7.48 9.46
C ARG A 116 9.29 -7.62 8.08
N ILE A 117 7.98 -7.79 8.03
CA ILE A 117 7.21 -7.89 6.78
C ILE A 117 7.30 -6.58 6.00
N GLY A 118 7.03 -5.44 6.63
CA GLY A 118 7.13 -4.13 5.97
C GLY A 118 8.53 -3.83 5.44
N ARG A 119 9.58 -4.28 6.12
CA ARG A 119 10.96 -4.22 5.58
C ARG A 119 11.11 -5.00 4.28
N ARG A 120 10.55 -6.20 4.18
CA ARG A 120 10.63 -7.03 2.97
C ARG A 120 9.83 -6.43 1.81
N LEU A 121 8.63 -5.91 2.08
CA LEU A 121 7.83 -5.18 1.09
C LEU A 121 8.56 -3.93 0.61
N ARG A 122 9.17 -3.17 1.52
CA ARG A 122 10.02 -2.02 1.20
C ARG A 122 11.20 -2.44 0.33
N ASP A 123 11.91 -3.52 0.68
CA ASP A 123 13.08 -3.99 -0.07
C ASP A 123 12.67 -4.36 -1.51
N ALA A 124 11.50 -4.99 -1.70
CA ALA A 124 10.92 -5.26 -3.01
C ALA A 124 10.59 -3.97 -3.80
N ALA A 125 9.92 -3.01 -3.16
CA ALA A 125 9.62 -1.72 -3.77
C ALA A 125 10.87 -0.93 -4.16
N VAL A 126 11.92 -0.94 -3.32
CA VAL A 126 13.21 -0.32 -3.63
C VAL A 126 13.90 -1.01 -4.80
N SER A 127 13.87 -2.35 -4.85
CA SER A 127 14.44 -3.10 -5.97
C SER A 127 13.73 -2.80 -7.29
N ARG A 128 12.42 -2.52 -7.24
CA ARG A 128 11.61 -2.11 -8.39
C ARG A 128 11.88 -0.66 -8.82
N GLY A 129 12.29 0.19 -7.88
CA GLY A 129 12.50 1.61 -8.09
C GLY A 129 11.23 2.43 -7.92
N CYS A 130 11.39 3.75 -7.96
CA CYS A 130 10.28 4.68 -7.96
C CYS A 130 9.55 4.59 -9.31
N LEU A 131 8.24 4.30 -9.29
CA LEU A 131 7.42 4.15 -10.49
C LEU A 131 6.99 5.50 -11.07
N PHE A 132 6.94 6.52 -10.21
CA PHE A 132 6.74 7.90 -10.61
C PHE A 132 7.32 8.84 -9.56
N GLN A 133 8.10 9.82 -10.02
CA GLN A 133 8.62 10.91 -9.22
C GLN A 133 8.24 12.24 -9.91
N PRO A 134 7.58 13.17 -9.21
CA PRO A 134 7.17 14.47 -9.76
C PRO A 134 8.35 15.39 -10.06
#